data_AF-A0A9X2GS97-F1
#
_entry.id   AF-A0A9X2GS97-F1
#
_cell.length_a   1.000
_cell.length_b   1.000
_cell.length_c   1.000
_cell.angle_alpha   90.00
_cell.angle_beta   90.00
_cell.angle_gamma   90.00
#
_symmetry.space_group_name_H-M   'P 1'
#
loop_
_entity.id
_entity.type
_entity.pdbx_description
1 polymer ?
#
loop_
_entity_poly.entity_id
_entity_poly.type
_entity_poly.pdbx_seq_one_letter_code
_entity_poly.pdbx_strand_id
1 'polypeptide(L)'
;MRPDAGQVLHFSEDPTIERFVPHVAVTSRQSEPYVWAVGYERCPDYWFPRACPRAMAWVGQDTSEEDTARIIGAGCGERVHAIEYCWLKALMEVRLFAYRLPADGFTPIGEPAHAVVSTAPVVPLGPPEPVGDLFELHEQAGIQLRVLDNLWPFWNEVTASSLQFSGIRLRNARR
;
A
#
# COMPACT_ATOMS: atom_id res chain seq x y z
N MET A 1 2.21 11.80 2.72
CA MET A 1 1.03 11.83 1.84
C MET A 1 -0.11 10.99 2.42
N ARG A 2 -1.15 11.65 2.94
CA ARG A 2 -2.34 11.02 3.56
C ARG A 2 -3.60 11.85 3.20
N PRO A 3 -4.80 11.25 3.18
CA PRO A 3 -6.04 11.99 2.92
C PRO A 3 -6.41 12.90 4.10
N ASP A 4 -7.10 14.00 3.81
CA ASP A 4 -7.80 14.79 4.84
C ASP A 4 -9.14 14.13 5.20
N ALA A 5 -9.84 14.67 6.20
CA ALA A 5 -11.18 14.22 6.53
C ALA A 5 -12.13 14.33 5.31
N GLY A 6 -12.91 13.27 5.06
CA GLY A 6 -13.81 13.19 3.90
C GLY A 6 -13.12 12.85 2.57
N GLN A 7 -11.83 12.49 2.58
CA GLN A 7 -11.08 12.10 1.40
C GLN A 7 -10.58 10.65 1.48
N VAL A 8 -10.38 10.07 0.30
CA VAL A 8 -9.63 8.81 0.11
C VAL A 8 -8.63 9.01 -1.02
N LEU A 9 -7.53 8.24 -1.02
CA LEU A 9 -6.46 8.43 -2.00
C LEU A 9 -6.40 7.30 -3.02
N HIS A 10 -6.13 7.66 -4.26
CA HIS A 10 -5.65 6.72 -5.29
C HIS A 10 -4.20 7.07 -5.65
N PHE A 11 -3.33 6.07 -5.71
CA PHE A 11 -1.92 6.26 -6.08
C PHE A 11 -1.66 5.69 -7.47
N SER A 12 -1.00 6.47 -8.33
CA SER A 12 -0.67 6.08 -9.71
C SER A 12 0.64 6.71 -10.17
N GLU A 13 1.33 6.05 -11.10
CA GLU A 13 2.47 6.61 -11.84
C GLU A 13 2.01 7.40 -13.08
N ASP A 14 0.73 7.31 -13.43
CA ASP A 14 0.09 8.10 -14.49
C ASP A 14 -0.49 9.39 -13.91
N PRO A 15 0.01 10.58 -14.27
CA PRO A 15 -0.49 11.88 -13.82
C PRO A 15 -1.63 12.45 -14.70
N THR A 16 -2.13 11.69 -15.66
CA THR A 16 -3.09 12.19 -16.66
C THR A 16 -4.53 11.73 -16.42
N ILE A 17 -4.80 11.09 -15.28
CA ILE A 17 -6.13 10.53 -14.99
C ILE A 17 -7.09 11.65 -14.56
N GLU A 18 -7.93 12.10 -15.49
CA GLU A 18 -8.95 13.13 -15.21
C GLU A 18 -10.23 12.55 -14.58
N ARG A 19 -10.51 11.28 -14.82
CA ARG A 19 -11.72 10.60 -14.35
C ARG A 19 -11.45 9.12 -14.12
N PHE A 20 -11.80 8.64 -12.93
CA PHE A 20 -11.74 7.23 -12.59
C PHE A 20 -13.05 6.58 -12.99
N VAL A 21 -12.98 5.66 -13.95
CA VAL A 21 -14.13 4.84 -14.35
C VAL A 21 -13.96 3.46 -13.72
N PRO A 22 -15.03 2.87 -13.15
CA PRO A 22 -14.98 1.53 -12.61
C PRO A 22 -14.48 0.58 -13.69
N HIS A 23 -13.44 -0.17 -13.37
CA HIS A 23 -12.89 -1.18 -14.26
C HIS A 23 -12.60 -2.44 -13.47
N VAL A 24 -12.68 -3.59 -14.12
CA VAL A 24 -12.21 -4.84 -13.54
C VAL A 24 -10.68 -4.78 -13.55
N ALA A 25 -10.07 -4.55 -12.39
CA ALA A 25 -8.61 -4.58 -12.30
C ALA A 25 -8.12 -5.98 -12.70
N VAL A 26 -7.12 -6.06 -13.59
CA VAL A 26 -6.52 -7.33 -14.10
C VAL A 26 -6.02 -8.25 -12.97
N THR A 27 -5.88 -7.75 -11.75
CA THR A 27 -5.45 -8.51 -10.57
C THR A 27 -6.51 -8.69 -9.49
N SER A 28 -7.74 -8.24 -9.71
CA SER A 28 -8.85 -8.50 -8.82
C SER A 28 -9.37 -9.93 -9.01
N ARG A 29 -9.68 -10.62 -7.91
CA ARG A 29 -10.48 -11.86 -7.94
C ARG A 29 -11.99 -11.57 -8.06
N GLN A 30 -12.37 -10.30 -7.94
CA GLN A 30 -13.76 -9.86 -8.01
C GLN A 30 -14.11 -9.45 -9.43
N SER A 31 -15.29 -9.90 -9.89
CA SER A 31 -15.82 -9.69 -11.23
C SER A 31 -16.41 -8.30 -11.45
N GLU A 32 -16.65 -7.54 -10.38
CA GLU A 32 -17.27 -6.22 -10.48
C GLU A 32 -16.25 -5.12 -10.78
N PRO A 33 -16.56 -4.19 -11.69
CA PRO A 33 -15.70 -3.06 -11.98
C PRO A 33 -15.76 -2.05 -10.83
N TYR A 34 -14.60 -1.61 -10.35
CA TYR A 34 -14.50 -0.66 -9.23
C TYR A 34 -13.52 0.47 -9.52
N VAL A 35 -13.78 1.63 -8.95
CA VAL A 35 -12.76 2.62 -8.65
C VAL A 35 -12.16 2.26 -7.30
N TRP A 36 -10.84 2.04 -7.25
CA TRP A 36 -10.13 1.65 -6.03
C TRP A 36 -9.48 2.86 -5.39
N ALA A 37 -9.63 3.00 -4.08
CA ALA A 37 -8.91 3.98 -3.27
C ALA A 37 -8.56 3.39 -1.90
N VAL A 38 -7.76 4.12 -1.14
CA VAL A 38 -7.32 3.73 0.20
C VAL A 38 -7.53 4.86 1.21
N GLY A 39 -7.93 4.46 2.42
CA GLY A 39 -7.99 5.35 3.57
C GLY A 39 -6.63 5.61 4.18
N TYR A 40 -6.61 6.43 5.24
CA TYR A 40 -5.40 6.89 5.92
C TYR A 40 -4.42 5.75 6.16
N GLU A 41 -4.77 4.73 6.95
CA GLU A 41 -3.88 3.64 7.40
C GLU A 41 -3.29 2.78 6.28
N ARG A 42 -3.94 2.75 5.11
CA ARG A 42 -3.55 1.90 3.98
C ARG A 42 -2.76 2.67 2.92
N CYS A 43 -2.62 3.99 3.04
CA CYS A 43 -1.78 4.78 2.13
C CYS A 43 -0.32 4.29 2.05
N PRO A 44 0.35 3.92 3.16
CA PRO A 44 1.73 3.44 3.11
C PRO A 44 1.92 2.21 2.23
N ASP A 45 0.88 1.37 2.07
CA ASP A 45 0.92 0.18 1.22
C ASP A 45 1.22 0.54 -0.26
N TYR A 46 0.99 1.79 -0.65
CA TYR A 46 1.08 2.27 -2.02
C TYR A 46 2.23 3.24 -2.27
N TRP A 47 3.10 3.50 -1.28
CA TRP A 47 4.32 4.31 -1.44
C TRP A 47 5.46 3.52 -2.14
N PHE A 48 5.14 2.90 -3.27
CA PHE A 48 6.04 2.06 -4.04
C PHE A 48 5.67 2.11 -5.53
N PRO A 49 6.60 1.81 -6.46
CA PRO A 49 6.25 1.54 -7.84
C PRO A 49 5.13 0.50 -7.93
N ARG A 50 4.21 0.68 -8.88
CA ARG A 50 2.99 -0.14 -9.03
C ARG A 50 3.31 -1.62 -9.18
N ALA A 51 4.40 -1.95 -9.86
CA ALA A 51 4.84 -3.32 -10.10
C ALA A 51 5.75 -3.88 -8.99
N CYS A 52 6.23 -3.06 -8.06
CA CYS A 52 7.11 -3.50 -6.98
C CYS A 52 6.37 -4.51 -6.07
N PRO A 53 6.88 -5.75 -5.94
CA PRO A 53 6.43 -6.68 -4.93
C PRO A 53 6.80 -6.11 -3.56
N ARG A 54 5.86 -6.19 -2.62
CA ARG A 54 6.08 -5.69 -1.26
C ARG A 54 5.35 -6.57 -0.26
N ALA A 55 6.08 -6.95 0.78
CA ALA A 55 5.57 -7.65 1.95
C ALA A 55 5.49 -6.64 3.08
N MET A 56 4.36 -6.59 3.77
CA MET A 56 4.10 -5.59 4.80
C MET A 56 3.48 -6.27 6.01
N ALA A 57 3.92 -5.88 7.19
CA ALA A 57 3.38 -6.36 8.46
C ALA A 57 3.29 -5.21 9.46
N TRP A 58 2.30 -5.26 10.35
CA TRP A 58 2.12 -4.29 11.43
C TRP A 58 1.43 -4.93 12.63
N VAL A 59 1.64 -4.31 13.79
CA VAL A 59 1.00 -4.71 15.05
C VAL A 59 -0.52 -4.48 14.94
N GLY A 60 -1.29 -5.48 15.32
CA GLY A 60 -2.73 -5.39 15.54
C GLY A 60 -3.10 -5.74 16.98
N GLN A 61 -4.40 -5.74 17.26
CA GLN A 61 -4.93 -5.97 18.61
C GLN A 61 -4.51 -7.32 19.22
N ASP A 62 -4.41 -8.36 18.38
CA ASP A 62 -4.10 -9.73 18.81
C ASP A 62 -2.65 -10.14 18.53
N THR A 63 -1.78 -9.18 18.20
CA THR A 63 -0.37 -9.44 17.90
C THR A 63 0.41 -9.73 19.18
N SER A 64 1.22 -10.79 19.16
CA SER A 64 2.10 -11.16 20.27
C SER A 64 3.38 -10.30 20.31
N GLU A 65 3.93 -10.11 21.51
CA GLU A 65 5.22 -9.46 21.70
C GLU A 65 6.36 -10.24 21.04
N GLU A 66 6.28 -11.59 21.03
CA GLU A 66 7.26 -12.46 20.40
C GLU A 66 7.33 -12.23 18.88
N ASP A 67 6.18 -12.18 18.20
CA ASP A 67 6.13 -11.93 16.75
C ASP A 67 6.55 -10.50 16.42
N THR A 68 6.18 -9.54 17.28
CA THR A 68 6.62 -8.15 17.13
C THR A 68 8.14 -8.06 17.20
N ALA A 69 8.76 -8.63 18.23
CA ALA A 69 10.21 -8.62 18.41
C ALA A 69 10.95 -9.39 17.29
N ARG A 70 10.38 -10.51 16.82
CA ARG A 70 10.99 -11.36 15.79
C ARG A 70 10.89 -10.75 14.39
N ILE A 71 9.72 -10.20 14.02
CA ILE A 71 9.43 -9.78 12.64
C ILE A 71 9.57 -8.28 12.47
N ILE A 72 8.96 -7.46 13.32
CA ILE A 72 9.11 -5.99 13.25
C ILE A 72 10.50 -5.58 13.74
N GLY A 73 10.97 -6.21 14.81
CA GLY A 73 12.33 -6.03 15.32
C GLY A 73 12.58 -4.67 15.96
N ALA A 74 13.78 -4.50 16.50
CA ALA A 74 14.19 -3.26 17.14
C ALA A 74 14.51 -2.15 16.10
N GLY A 75 14.40 -0.90 16.54
CA GLY A 75 14.88 0.28 15.78
C GLY A 75 13.83 1.01 14.94
N CYS A 76 12.56 0.61 15.04
CA CYS A 76 11.46 1.15 14.25
C CYS A 76 10.13 0.90 14.97
N GLY A 77 9.08 1.62 14.57
CA GLY A 77 7.76 1.58 15.22
C GLY A 77 7.02 0.25 14.98
N GLU A 78 5.71 0.31 14.86
CA GLU A 78 4.84 -0.88 14.87
C GLU A 78 4.65 -1.52 13.48
N ARG A 79 5.44 -1.12 12.48
CA ARG A 79 5.20 -1.48 11.08
C ARG A 79 6.49 -1.61 10.27
N VAL A 80 6.53 -2.65 9.43
CA VAL A 80 7.63 -2.94 8.51
C VAL A 80 7.09 -3.17 7.11
N HIS A 81 7.80 -2.62 6.13
CA HIS A 81 7.67 -2.91 4.71
C HIS A 81 8.96 -3.53 4.20
N ALA A 82 8.86 -4.54 3.36
CA ALA A 82 10.01 -5.19 2.74
C ALA A 82 9.83 -5.25 1.22
N ILE A 83 10.92 -4.94 0.51
CA ILE A 83 11.07 -5.11 -0.94
C ILE A 83 12.39 -5.84 -1.25
N GLU A 84 12.64 -6.14 -2.52
CA GLU A 84 13.90 -6.78 -2.96
C GLU A 84 14.90 -5.74 -3.48
N TYR A 85 16.21 -6.01 -3.36
CA TYR A 85 17.28 -5.13 -3.84
C TYR A 85 17.14 -4.70 -5.30
N CYS A 86 16.64 -5.58 -6.18
CA CYS A 86 16.43 -5.22 -7.59
C CYS A 86 15.40 -4.11 -7.81
N TRP A 87 14.55 -3.82 -6.82
CA TRP A 87 13.56 -2.75 -6.88
C TRP A 87 14.03 -1.45 -6.25
N LEU A 88 15.17 -1.43 -5.55
CA LEU A 88 15.63 -0.25 -4.82
C LEU A 88 15.81 0.96 -5.73
N LYS A 89 16.47 0.78 -6.89
CA LYS A 89 16.63 1.86 -7.88
C LYS A 89 15.28 2.37 -8.41
N ALA A 90 14.35 1.46 -8.71
CA ALA A 90 13.02 1.84 -9.17
C ALA A 90 12.25 2.61 -8.10
N LEU A 91 12.39 2.25 -6.82
CA LEU A 91 11.78 2.97 -5.70
C LEU A 91 12.35 4.39 -5.56
N MET A 92 13.65 4.58 -5.79
CA MET A 92 14.31 5.89 -5.73
C MET A 92 13.93 6.82 -6.90
N GLU A 93 13.66 6.26 -8.08
CA GLU A 93 13.46 7.03 -9.32
C GLU A 93 11.98 7.23 -9.70
N VAL A 94 11.06 6.48 -9.09
CA VAL A 94 9.64 6.52 -9.46
C VAL A 94 9.03 7.90 -9.22
N ARG A 95 8.24 8.36 -10.18
CA ARG A 95 7.35 9.52 -10.00
C ARG A 95 5.95 9.02 -9.68
N LEU A 96 5.64 8.98 -8.39
CA LEU A 96 4.35 8.57 -7.88
C LEU A 96 3.46 9.79 -7.62
N PHE A 97 2.18 9.68 -7.98
CA PHE A 97 1.17 10.71 -7.76
C PHE A 97 0.05 10.19 -6.88
N ALA A 98 -0.50 11.07 -6.04
CA ALA A 98 -1.71 10.85 -5.27
C ALA A 98 -2.86 11.67 -5.85
N TYR A 99 -3.98 11.01 -6.07
CA TYR A 99 -5.26 11.63 -6.43
C TYR A 99 -6.15 11.64 -5.20
N ARG A 100 -6.59 12.84 -4.80
CA ARG A 100 -7.59 13.01 -3.74
C ARG A 100 -8.97 12.80 -4.33
N LEU A 101 -9.70 11.83 -3.81
CA LEU A 101 -11.07 11.51 -4.21
C LEU A 101 -12.02 11.83 -3.05
N PRO A 102 -13.26 12.27 -3.32
CA PRO A 102 -14.28 12.36 -2.27
C PRO A 102 -14.51 10.97 -1.68
N ALA A 103 -14.59 10.87 -0.35
CA ALA A 103 -14.92 9.62 0.32
C ALA A 103 -16.38 9.21 0.09
N ASP A 104 -17.25 10.18 -0.22
CA ASP A 104 -18.66 9.93 -0.53
C ASP A 104 -18.79 8.99 -1.72
N GLY A 105 -19.60 7.93 -1.55
CA GLY A 105 -19.80 6.91 -2.57
C GLY A 105 -18.72 5.83 -2.62
N PHE A 106 -17.75 5.84 -1.70
CA PHE A 106 -16.86 4.72 -1.45
C PHE A 106 -17.36 3.85 -0.29
N THR A 107 -17.23 2.53 -0.45
CA THR A 107 -17.52 1.54 0.60
C THR A 107 -16.30 0.68 0.90
N PRO A 108 -16.06 0.31 2.17
CA PRO A 108 -14.96 -0.60 2.53
C PRO A 108 -15.10 -1.96 1.84
N ILE A 109 -13.96 -2.57 1.49
CA ILE A 109 -13.91 -3.92 0.91
C ILE A 109 -12.85 -4.80 1.56
N GLY A 110 -13.20 -6.08 1.72
CA GLY A 110 -12.41 -7.09 2.40
C GLY A 110 -12.77 -7.24 3.88
N GLU A 111 -12.33 -8.35 4.48
CA GLU A 111 -12.49 -8.65 5.90
C GLU A 111 -11.15 -9.14 6.47
N PRO A 112 -10.45 -8.32 7.27
CA PRO A 112 -10.72 -6.90 7.54
C PRO A 112 -10.58 -6.03 6.27
N ALA A 113 -11.19 -4.83 6.31
CA ALA A 113 -11.19 -3.94 5.15
C ALA A 113 -9.77 -3.47 4.81
N HIS A 114 -9.33 -3.74 3.58
CA HIS A 114 -7.98 -3.39 3.10
C HIS A 114 -7.97 -2.29 2.04
N ALA A 115 -9.14 -1.91 1.52
CA ALA A 115 -9.32 -0.82 0.59
C ALA A 115 -10.76 -0.28 0.69
N VAL A 116 -11.04 0.78 -0.05
CA VAL A 116 -12.40 1.24 -0.32
C VAL A 116 -12.65 1.26 -1.83
N VAL A 117 -13.88 1.01 -2.24
CA VAL A 117 -14.27 0.97 -3.64
C VAL A 117 -15.50 1.79 -3.94
N SER A 118 -15.60 2.31 -5.17
CA SER A 118 -16.84 2.86 -5.71
C SER A 118 -17.25 2.13 -6.98
N THR A 119 -18.53 1.84 -7.12
CA THR A 119 -19.14 1.30 -8.36
C THR A 119 -19.54 2.41 -9.34
N ALA A 120 -19.47 3.67 -8.91
CA ALA A 120 -19.72 4.83 -9.76
C ALA A 120 -18.40 5.45 -10.22
N PRO A 121 -18.38 6.13 -11.38
CA PRO A 121 -17.24 6.93 -11.78
C PRO A 121 -16.99 8.09 -10.80
N VAL A 122 -15.71 8.39 -10.56
CA VAL A 122 -15.27 9.42 -9.62
C VAL A 122 -14.37 10.42 -10.32
N VAL A 123 -14.63 11.72 -10.08
CA VAL A 123 -13.76 12.81 -10.51
C VAL A 123 -12.89 13.23 -9.31
N PRO A 124 -11.56 13.35 -9.47
CA PRO A 124 -10.69 13.84 -8.41
C PRO A 124 -11.06 15.24 -7.94
N LEU A 125 -10.78 15.53 -6.67
CA LEU A 125 -11.02 16.85 -6.06
C LEU A 125 -10.08 17.93 -6.59
N GLY A 126 -8.98 17.54 -7.25
CA GLY A 126 -7.98 18.42 -7.82
C GLY A 126 -6.99 17.67 -8.72
N PRO A 127 -5.98 18.36 -9.27
CA PRO A 127 -4.92 17.71 -10.04
C PRO A 127 -4.13 16.74 -9.17
N PRO A 128 -3.49 15.72 -9.78
CA PRO A 128 -2.63 14.79 -9.03
C PRO A 128 -1.47 15.51 -8.35
N GLU A 129 -1.25 15.16 -7.08
CA GLU A 129 -0.14 15.69 -6.28
C GLU A 129 1.06 14.74 -6.35
N PRO A 130 2.28 15.21 -6.67
CA PRO A 130 3.47 14.40 -6.50
C PRO A 130 3.58 13.92 -5.05
N VAL A 131 3.81 12.63 -4.85
CA VAL A 131 3.92 12.04 -3.50
C VAL A 131 5.18 12.52 -2.77
N GLY A 132 6.23 12.86 -3.52
CA GLY A 132 7.52 13.29 -2.99
C GLY A 132 8.48 12.13 -2.74
N ASP A 133 9.41 12.30 -1.81
CA ASP A 133 10.40 11.29 -1.44
C ASP A 133 9.73 10.16 -0.65
N LEU A 134 9.77 8.94 -1.21
CA LEU A 134 9.12 7.79 -0.60
C LEU A 134 9.86 7.31 0.66
N PHE A 135 11.17 7.50 0.77
CA PHE A 135 11.93 7.14 1.97
C PHE A 135 11.61 8.09 3.12
N GLU A 136 11.54 9.39 2.83
CA GLU A 136 11.14 10.40 3.83
C GLU A 136 9.73 10.12 4.35
N LEU A 137 8.79 9.70 3.48
CA LEU A 137 7.45 9.30 3.93
C LEU A 137 7.45 8.08 4.84
N HIS A 138 8.31 7.08 4.57
CA HIS A 138 8.44 5.92 5.45
C HIS A 138 9.06 6.32 6.80
N GLU A 139 10.11 7.14 6.78
CA GLU A 139 10.78 7.65 7.99
C GLU A 139 9.81 8.45 8.86
N GLN A 140 9.12 9.44 8.30
CA GLN A 140 8.16 10.26 9.03
C GLN A 140 6.98 9.44 9.59
N ALA A 141 6.63 8.35 8.91
CA ALA A 141 5.60 7.42 9.38
C ALA A 141 6.12 6.40 10.41
N GLY A 142 7.41 6.41 10.75
CA GLY A 142 8.03 5.42 11.64
C GLY A 142 8.02 4.00 11.09
N ILE A 143 7.90 3.84 9.78
CA ILE A 143 7.81 2.54 9.10
C ILE A 143 9.21 2.11 8.68
N GLN A 144 9.62 0.91 9.12
CA GLN A 144 10.86 0.34 8.64
C GLN A 144 10.72 -0.09 7.18
N LEU A 145 11.66 0.34 6.34
CA LEU A 145 11.79 -0.16 4.98
C LEU A 145 13.00 -1.10 4.88
N ARG A 146 12.75 -2.39 4.66
CA ARG A 146 13.76 -3.42 4.46
C ARG A 146 13.97 -3.71 2.99
N VAL A 147 15.23 -3.92 2.63
CA VAL A 147 15.63 -4.34 1.30
C VAL A 147 16.30 -5.71 1.43
N LEU A 148 15.73 -6.71 0.79
CA LEU A 148 16.11 -8.12 0.93
C LEU A 148 16.61 -8.69 -0.41
N ASP A 149 17.35 -9.80 -0.38
CA ASP A 149 17.73 -10.50 -1.62
C ASP A 149 16.55 -11.27 -2.25
N ASN A 150 15.67 -11.79 -1.40
CA ASN A 150 14.46 -12.56 -1.74
C ASN A 150 13.38 -12.30 -0.68
N LEU A 151 12.15 -11.99 -1.11
CA LEU A 151 11.04 -11.70 -0.19
C LEU A 151 10.40 -12.92 0.47
N TRP A 152 10.46 -14.11 -0.14
CA TRP A 152 9.67 -15.26 0.31
C TRP A 152 10.00 -15.75 1.72
N PRO A 153 11.27 -15.85 2.16
CA PRO A 153 11.56 -16.23 3.54
C PRO A 153 10.91 -15.29 4.55
N PHE A 154 11.01 -13.98 4.34
CA PHE A 154 10.38 -12.98 5.19
C PHE A 154 8.84 -13.08 5.13
N TRP A 155 8.28 -13.23 3.94
CA TRP A 155 6.83 -13.33 3.76
C TRP A 155 6.23 -14.56 4.45
N ASN A 156 6.90 -15.71 4.39
CA ASN A 156 6.46 -16.92 5.06
C ASN A 156 6.36 -16.70 6.59
N GLU A 157 7.39 -16.08 7.19
CA GLU A 157 7.39 -15.75 8.61
C GLU A 157 6.25 -14.78 8.99
N VAL A 158 6.00 -13.77 8.15
CA VAL A 158 4.89 -12.81 8.33
C VAL A 158 3.55 -13.54 8.32
N THR A 159 3.29 -14.37 7.32
CA THR A 159 1.98 -15.05 7.17
C THR A 159 1.72 -16.14 8.21
N ALA A 160 2.77 -16.65 8.85
CA ALA A 160 2.69 -17.64 9.93
C ALA A 160 2.61 -17.00 11.33
N SER A 161 2.57 -15.67 11.43
CA SER A 161 2.58 -14.93 12.70
C SER A 161 1.21 -14.38 13.09
N SER A 162 1.14 -13.78 14.28
CA SER A 162 -0.01 -13.01 14.78
C SER A 162 -0.06 -11.55 14.32
N LEU A 163 0.88 -11.12 13.47
CA LEU A 163 0.87 -9.76 12.89
C LEU A 163 -0.26 -9.63 11.87
N GLN A 164 -0.78 -8.41 11.76
CA GLN A 164 -1.57 -8.04 10.60
C GLN A 164 -0.63 -7.84 9.41
N PHE A 165 -1.07 -8.21 8.20
CA PHE A 165 -0.20 -8.15 7.03
C PHE A 165 -0.93 -7.87 5.73
N SER A 166 -0.17 -7.44 4.73
CA SER A 166 -0.61 -7.34 3.35
C SER A 166 0.54 -7.61 2.40
N GLY A 167 0.24 -8.31 1.32
CA GLY A 167 1.18 -8.67 0.26
C GLY A 167 0.68 -8.15 -1.08
N ILE A 168 1.39 -7.20 -1.68
CA ILE A 168 0.98 -6.58 -2.94
C ILE A 168 2.00 -6.96 -4.02
N ARG A 169 1.50 -7.44 -5.17
CA ARG A 169 2.29 -7.84 -6.34
C ARG A 169 3.35 -8.92 -6.05
N LEU A 170 3.17 -9.75 -5.02
CA LEU A 170 4.16 -10.78 -4.63
C LEU A 170 4.53 -11.76 -5.77
N ARG A 171 3.66 -11.95 -6.77
CA ARG A 171 3.99 -12.71 -7.98
C ARG A 171 5.17 -12.15 -8.80
N ASN A 172 5.54 -10.89 -8.58
CA ASN A 172 6.66 -10.20 -9.19
C ASN A 172 7.95 -10.31 -8.35
N ALA A 173 7.90 -10.92 -7.17
CA ALA A 173 9.08 -11.22 -6.36
C ALA A 173 9.95 -12.27 -7.06
N ARG A 174 11.24 -12.26 -6.76
CA ARG A 174 12.17 -13.30 -7.23
C ARG A 174 11.70 -14.67 -6.75
N ARG A 175 11.91 -15.68 -7.59
CA ARG A 175 11.64 -17.09 -7.25
C ARG A 175 12.86 -17.70 -6.59
#